data_AF-A0A2R6DEE8-F1
#
_entry.id   AF-A0A2R6DEE8-F1
#
_cell.length_a   1.000
_cell.length_b   1.000
_cell.length_c   1.000
_cell.angle_alpha   90.00
_cell.angle_beta   90.00
_cell.angle_gamma   90.00
#
_symmetry.space_group_name_H-M   'P 1'
#
loop_
_entity.id
_entity.type
_entity.pdbx_description
1 polymer ?
#
loop_
_entity_poly.entity_id
_entity_poly.type
_entity_poly.pdbx_seq_one_letter_code
_entity_poly.pdbx_strand_id
1 'polypeptide(L)' 'RWRRVFRGKMRDQGVLLSQNQFESQFLTYAHTEADVDETLEAYKEAL' A
#
# COMPACT_ATOMS: atom_id res chain seq x y z
N ARG A 1 -10.18 -10.71 3.34
CA ARG A 1 -8.92 -10.87 2.56
C ARG A 1 -7.94 -9.72 2.83
N TRP A 2 -8.39 -8.46 2.82
CA TRP A 2 -7.58 -7.25 3.07
C TRP A 2 -6.54 -7.37 4.19
N ARG A 3 -6.97 -7.38 5.47
CA ARG A 3 -6.07 -7.30 6.63
C ARG A 3 -5.05 -8.45 6.72
N ARG A 4 -5.46 -9.69 6.41
CA ARG A 4 -4.61 -10.88 6.58
C ARG A 4 -3.72 -11.16 5.38
N VAL A 5 -4.16 -10.84 4.16
CA VAL A 5 -3.45 -11.22 2.93
C VAL A 5 -2.88 -9.99 2.26
N PHE A 6 -3.74 -9.11 1.75
CA PHE A 6 -3.32 -7.98 0.94
C PHE A 6 -2.44 -7.00 1.72
N ARG A 7 -2.94 -6.50 2.86
CA ARG A 7 -2.18 -5.61 3.74
C ARG A 7 -0.90 -6.25 4.28
N GLY A 8 -0.91 -7.57 4.50
CA GLY A 8 0.27 -8.32 4.91
C GLY A 8 1.36 -8.27 3.84
N LYS A 9 1.02 -8.68 2.61
CA LYS A 9 1.91 -8.62 1.45
C LYS A 9 2.46 -7.21 1.19
N MET A 10 1.58 -6.19 1.20
CA MET A 10 2.00 -4.80 1.00
C MET A 10 3.01 -4.36 2.06
N ARG A 11 2.77 -4.71 3.33
CA ARG A 11 3.70 -4.39 4.43
C ARG A 11 5.04 -5.12 4.26
N ASP A 12 5.04 -6.37 3.81
CA ASP A 12 6.26 -7.13 3.59
C ASP A 12 7.10 -6.53 2.44
N GLN A 13 6.46 -5.78 1.52
CA GLN A 13 7.11 -4.95 0.50
C GLN A 13 7.37 -3.50 0.96
N GLY A 14 7.22 -3.19 2.25
CA GLY A 14 7.52 -1.86 2.81
C GLY A 14 6.39 -0.83 2.71
N VAL A 15 5.23 -1.18 2.14
CA VAL A 15 4.08 -0.26 2.00
C VAL A 15 3.07 -0.46 3.14
N LEU A 16 2.89 0.58 3.96
CA LEU A 16 1.98 0.53 5.10
C LEU A 16 0.59 1.08 4.75
N LEU A 17 -0.39 0.19 4.61
CA LEU A 17 -1.79 0.56 4.36
C LEU A 17 -2.63 0.68 5.64
N SER A 18 -3.77 1.36 5.51
CA SER A 18 -4.80 1.47 6.55
C SER A 18 -5.23 0.10 7.08
N GLN A 19 -5.59 0.07 8.37
CA GLN A 19 -5.90 -1.17 9.07
C GLN A 19 -7.22 -1.80 8.62
N ASN A 20 -8.08 -0.97 8.02
CA ASN A 20 -9.40 -1.33 7.53
C ASN A 20 -9.55 -0.87 6.06
N GLN A 21 -10.13 -1.73 5.22
CA GLN A 21 -10.37 -1.44 3.80
C GLN A 21 -11.41 -0.34 3.57
N PHE A 22 -12.19 0.02 4.60
CA PHE A 22 -13.18 1.10 4.56
C PHE A 22 -12.63 2.44 5.07
N GLU A 23 -11.34 2.50 5.42
CA GLU A 23 -10.66 3.75 5.79
C GLU A 23 -9.94 4.33 4.57
N SER A 24 -10.05 5.65 4.41
CA SER A 24 -9.29 6.39 3.41
C SER A 24 -7.78 6.26 3.64
N GLN A 25 -7.04 6.27 2.54
CA GLN A 25 -5.59 6.43 2.56
C GLN A 25 -5.26 7.91 2.37
N PHE A 26 -4.09 8.32 2.87
CA PHE A 26 -3.65 9.71 2.80
C PHE A 26 -2.27 9.78 2.16
N LEU A 27 -2.08 10.82 1.36
CA LEU A 27 -0.80 11.19 0.77
C LEU A 27 -0.26 12.41 1.49
N THR A 28 1.03 12.65 1.32
CA THR A 28 1.71 13.86 1.79
C THR A 28 2.55 14.44 0.65
N TYR A 29 2.97 15.70 0.78
CA TYR A 29 3.88 16.33 -0.18
C TYR A 29 5.23 15.61 -0.31
N ALA A 30 5.60 14.79 0.67
CA ALA A 30 6.84 14.03 0.63
C ALA A 30 6.77 12.81 -0.31
N HIS A 31 5.57 12.36 -0.72
CA HIS A 31 5.44 11.28 -1.69
C HIS A 31 5.81 11.79 -3.08
N THR A 32 6.90 11.26 -3.61
CA THR A 32 7.40 11.53 -4.95
C THR A 32 6.74 10.62 -5.98
N GLU A 33 6.99 10.87 -7.25
CA GLU A 33 6.55 9.99 -8.35
C GLU A 33 7.14 8.58 -8.22
N ALA A 34 8.41 8.47 -7.80
CA ALA A 34 9.05 7.19 -7.55
C ALA A 34 8.36 6.40 -6.43
N ASP A 35 7.97 7.05 -5.33
CA ASP A 35 7.22 6.39 -4.25
C ASP A 35 5.87 5.84 -4.74
N VAL A 36 5.22 6.57 -5.66
CA VAL A 36 3.96 6.14 -6.29
C VAL A 36 4.18 4.94 -7.19
N ASP A 37 5.18 4.99 -8.07
CA ASP A 37 5.50 3.91 -9.01
C ASP A 37 5.86 2.60 -8.27
N GLU A 38 6.72 2.69 -7.26
CA GLU A 38 7.08 1.55 -6.41
C GLU A 38 5.85 0.97 -5.69
N THR A 39 4.98 1.85 -5.17
CA THR A 39 3.73 1.42 -4.53
C THR A 39 2.78 0.74 -5.51
N LEU A 40 2.70 1.21 -6.75
CA LEU A 40 1.86 0.60 -7.79
C LEU A 40 2.37 -0.79 -8.18
N GLU A 41 3.68 -0.99 -8.33
CA GLU A 41 4.25 -2.32 -8.56
C GLU A 41 3.94 -3.26 -7.40
N ALA A 42 4.07 -2.79 -6.16
CA ALA A 42 3.71 -3.58 -4.99
C ALA A 42 2.23 -4.00 -4.98
N TYR A 43 1.33 -3.10 -5.38
CA TYR A 43 -0.10 -3.39 -5.53
C TYR A 43 -0.36 -4.49 -6.57
N LYS A 44 0.34 -4.45 -7.72
CA LYS A 44 0.18 -5.43 -8.80
C LYS A 44 0.59 -6.83 -8.36
N GLU A 45 1.68 -6.96 -7.60
CA GLU A 45 2.14 -8.24 -7.05
C GLU A 45 1.24 -8.80 -5.94
N ALA A 46 0.62 -7.91 -5.15
CA ALA A 46 -0.16 -8.30 -3.99
C ALA A 46 -1.58 -8.80 -4.31
N LEU A 47 -2.15 -8.35 -5.44
CA LEU A 47 -3.50 -8.71 -5.92
C LEU A 47 -3.63 -10.18 -6.36
#